data_AF-A0A951EEZ7-F1
#
_entry.id   AF-A0A951EEZ7-F1
#
_cell.length_a   1.000
_cell.length_b   1.000
_cell.length_c   1.000
_cell.angle_alpha   90.00
_cell.angle_beta   90.00
_cell.angle_gamma   90.00
#
_symmetry.space_group_name_H-M   'P 1'
#
loop_
_entity.id
_entity.type
_entity.pdbx_description
1 polymer ?
#
loop_
_entity_poly.entity_id
_entity_poly.type
_entity_poly.pdbx_seq_one_letter_code
_entity_poly.pdbx_strand_id
1 'polypeptide(L)'
;MKRTLVGLAMMGVLGAGSLMAQDNDGWRDRHQDRQDIRHDHADRWHDRQDINRDRADMWRDQQRLREEEREGDWRAANAIRRDMWRDRQDMRKDYRDVYRDNRDIRSDRSDLRRDWHDRY
;
A
#
# COMPACT_ATOMS: atom_id res chain seq x y z
N MET A 1 38.07 49.40 -24.51
CA MET A 1 38.34 50.53 -23.60
C MET A 1 37.85 50.13 -22.20
N LYS A 2 38.74 50.19 -21.19
CA LYS A 2 38.42 49.97 -19.77
C LYS A 2 38.08 51.33 -19.12
N ARG A 3 37.18 51.34 -18.12
CA ARG A 3 36.86 52.35 -17.05
C ARG A 3 35.33 52.47 -16.91
N THR A 4 34.66 52.45 -15.76
CA THR A 4 35.06 52.68 -14.35
C THR A 4 33.98 52.17 -13.39
N LEU A 5 34.42 52.00 -12.14
CA LEU A 5 33.79 51.50 -10.93
C LEU A 5 32.59 52.33 -10.39
N VAL A 6 31.72 51.60 -9.68
CA VAL A 6 31.10 51.89 -8.36
C VAL A 6 30.11 53.04 -8.25
N GLY A 7 28.87 52.67 -7.96
CA GLY A 7 27.89 53.46 -7.21
C GLY A 7 27.17 52.56 -6.23
N LEU A 8 27.56 52.63 -4.96
CA LEU A 8 26.99 51.90 -3.84
C LEU A 8 25.90 52.79 -3.22
N ALA A 9 24.65 52.34 -3.20
CA ALA A 9 23.59 52.96 -2.40
C ALA A 9 22.67 51.88 -1.83
N MET A 10 22.87 51.59 -0.55
CA MET A 10 21.92 50.87 0.30
C MET A 10 20.74 51.79 0.63
N MET A 11 19.52 51.25 0.56
CA MET A 11 18.30 51.62 1.30
C MET A 11 17.21 50.69 0.71
N GLY A 12 16.60 49.71 1.38
CA GLY A 12 16.27 49.58 2.79
C GLY A 12 14.76 49.71 2.92
N VAL A 13 13.99 48.62 2.78
CA VAL A 13 12.66 48.46 3.42
C VAL A 13 12.43 46.97 3.68
N LEU A 14 12.31 46.66 4.98
CA LEU A 14 11.71 45.46 5.53
C LEU A 14 10.24 45.39 5.07
N GLY A 15 9.97 44.62 4.02
CA GLY A 15 8.61 44.26 3.62
C GLY A 15 8.18 43.00 4.34
N ALA A 16 7.68 43.14 5.57
CA ALA A 16 6.89 42.11 6.23
C ALA A 16 5.62 41.87 5.40
N GLY A 17 5.60 40.78 4.63
CA GLY A 17 4.49 40.39 3.76
C GLY A 17 4.13 38.92 4.00
N SER A 18 3.41 38.69 5.10
CA SER A 18 2.48 37.57 5.32
C SER A 18 2.98 36.16 5.02
N LEU A 19 3.59 35.54 6.03
CA LEU A 19 3.49 34.09 6.23
C LEU A 19 2.02 33.76 6.53
N MET A 20 1.23 33.49 5.49
CA MET A 20 -0.07 32.85 5.62
C MET A 20 -0.10 31.62 4.73
N ALA A 21 0.63 30.60 5.19
CA ALA A 21 0.41 29.21 4.79
C ALA A 21 -0.17 28.50 6.02
N GLN A 22 -1.43 28.79 6.35
CA GLN A 22 -2.15 28.11 7.42
C GLN A 22 -3.53 27.73 6.88
N ASP A 23 -3.80 26.42 6.98
CA ASP A 23 -5.13 25.79 7.06
C ASP A 23 -5.83 25.31 5.78
N ASN A 24 -5.10 25.00 4.70
CA ASN A 24 -5.69 24.23 3.58
C ASN A 24 -5.16 22.79 3.44
N ASP A 25 -4.04 22.46 4.11
CA ASP A 25 -3.40 21.14 3.99
C ASP A 25 -4.13 20.09 4.85
N GLY A 26 -4.40 20.37 6.13
CA GLY A 26 -5.08 19.41 7.04
C GLY A 26 -6.54 19.05 6.70
N TRP A 27 -7.20 19.72 5.75
CA TRP A 27 -8.49 19.26 5.21
C TRP A 27 -8.33 18.31 4.03
N ARG A 28 -7.27 18.48 3.22
CA ARG A 28 -6.93 17.58 2.11
C ARG A 28 -6.35 16.28 2.65
N ASP A 29 -5.48 16.35 3.65
CA ASP A 29 -4.82 15.20 4.27
C ASP A 29 -5.86 14.26 4.92
N ARG A 30 -6.76 14.78 5.77
CA ARG A 30 -7.85 13.96 6.35
C ARG A 30 -8.83 13.38 5.34
N HIS A 31 -9.02 14.05 4.20
CA HIS A 31 -9.89 13.53 3.15
C HIS A 31 -9.19 12.38 2.41
N GLN A 32 -7.89 12.50 2.19
CA GLN A 32 -7.03 11.50 1.60
C GLN A 32 -6.93 10.26 2.51
N ASP A 33 -6.60 10.40 3.80
CA ASP A 33 -6.54 9.29 4.76
C ASP A 33 -7.85 8.47 4.81
N ARG A 34 -9.00 9.15 4.69
CA ARG A 34 -10.31 8.47 4.67
C ARG A 34 -10.57 7.72 3.36
N GLN A 35 -10.04 8.19 2.24
CA GLN A 35 -10.11 7.48 0.98
C GLN A 35 -9.16 6.29 0.98
N ASP A 36 -7.94 6.48 1.47
CA ASP A 36 -6.90 5.45 1.53
C ASP A 36 -7.34 4.28 2.43
N ILE A 37 -7.87 4.55 3.63
CA ILE A 37 -8.47 3.51 4.49
C ILE A 37 -9.58 2.72 3.77
N ARG A 38 -10.39 3.36 2.92
CA ARG A 38 -11.46 2.65 2.18
C ARG A 38 -10.88 1.76 1.09
N HIS A 39 -9.86 2.24 0.40
CA HIS A 39 -9.13 1.50 -0.63
C HIS A 39 -8.48 0.27 -0.02
N ASP A 40 -7.68 0.44 1.03
CA ASP A 40 -7.02 -0.65 1.77
C ASP A 40 -8.01 -1.68 2.32
N HIS A 41 -9.20 -1.23 2.73
CA HIS A 41 -10.26 -2.14 3.18
C HIS A 41 -10.81 -3.00 2.03
N ALA A 42 -10.91 -2.44 0.83
CA ALA A 42 -11.37 -3.14 -0.37
C ALA A 42 -10.30 -4.13 -0.86
N ASP A 43 -9.05 -3.69 -0.97
CA ASP A 43 -7.91 -4.52 -1.37
C ASP A 43 -7.75 -5.72 -0.43
N ARG A 44 -7.72 -5.47 0.89
CA ARG A 44 -7.70 -6.54 1.90
C ARG A 44 -8.88 -7.51 1.79
N TRP A 45 -10.04 -7.07 1.30
CA TRP A 45 -11.18 -7.97 1.07
C TRP A 45 -10.95 -8.85 -0.17
N HIS A 46 -10.43 -8.27 -1.26
CA HIS A 46 -10.04 -9.01 -2.46
C HIS A 46 -8.95 -10.04 -2.17
N ASP A 47 -7.85 -9.65 -1.52
CA ASP A 47 -6.77 -10.57 -1.15
C ASP A 47 -7.26 -11.73 -0.29
N ARG A 48 -8.20 -11.47 0.64
CA ARG A 48 -8.81 -12.52 1.45
C ARG A 48 -9.67 -13.46 0.62
N GLN A 49 -10.35 -12.96 -0.40
CA GLN A 49 -11.13 -13.80 -1.30
C GLN A 49 -10.19 -14.70 -2.12
N ASP A 50 -9.10 -14.15 -2.64
CA ASP A 50 -8.12 -14.89 -3.45
C ASP A 50 -7.41 -15.96 -2.61
N ILE A 51 -6.96 -15.63 -1.40
CA ILE A 51 -6.43 -16.62 -0.43
C ILE A 51 -7.41 -17.78 -0.19
N ASN A 52 -8.71 -17.51 -0.09
CA ASN A 52 -9.70 -18.57 0.12
C ASN A 52 -9.88 -19.44 -1.12
N ARG A 53 -9.77 -18.85 -2.31
CA ARG A 53 -9.90 -19.53 -3.60
C ARG A 53 -8.72 -20.46 -3.84
N ASP A 54 -7.51 -19.93 -3.69
CA ASP A 54 -6.26 -20.69 -3.77
C ASP A 54 -6.25 -21.85 -2.76
N ARG A 55 -6.85 -21.65 -1.59
CA ARG A 55 -7.00 -22.72 -0.57
C ARG A 55 -7.89 -23.86 -1.05
N ALA A 56 -8.99 -23.52 -1.72
CA ALA A 56 -9.90 -24.51 -2.27
C ALA A 56 -9.24 -25.26 -3.44
N ASP A 57 -8.49 -24.56 -4.28
CA ASP A 57 -7.78 -25.16 -5.42
C ASP A 57 -6.64 -26.08 -4.95
N MET A 58 -5.83 -25.64 -3.97
CA MET A 58 -4.84 -26.50 -3.32
C MET A 58 -5.45 -27.77 -2.71
N TRP A 59 -6.66 -27.69 -2.14
CA TRP A 59 -7.35 -28.86 -1.60
C TRP A 59 -7.75 -29.84 -2.71
N ARG A 60 -8.25 -29.33 -3.84
CA ARG A 60 -8.59 -30.15 -5.02
C ARG A 60 -7.33 -30.79 -5.61
N ASP A 61 -6.26 -30.02 -5.75
CA ASP A 61 -4.96 -30.51 -6.22
C ASP A 61 -4.40 -31.60 -5.35
N GLN A 62 -4.56 -31.48 -4.03
CA GLN A 62 -4.14 -32.53 -3.12
C GLN A 62 -4.92 -33.83 -3.31
N GLN A 63 -6.21 -33.78 -3.68
CA GLN A 63 -6.96 -35.00 -4.03
C GLN A 63 -6.49 -35.57 -5.37
N ARG A 64 -6.38 -34.73 -6.40
CA ARG A 64 -5.89 -35.14 -7.73
C ARG A 64 -4.50 -35.76 -7.64
N LEU A 65 -3.59 -35.17 -6.87
CA LEU A 65 -2.25 -35.70 -6.67
C LEU A 65 -2.26 -37.12 -6.10
N ARG A 66 -3.15 -37.39 -5.14
CA ARG A 66 -3.30 -38.75 -4.56
C ARG A 66 -3.83 -39.76 -5.57
N GLU A 67 -4.73 -39.32 -6.45
CA GLU A 67 -5.27 -40.15 -7.54
C GLU A 67 -4.16 -40.46 -8.56
N GLU A 68 -3.45 -39.45 -9.07
CA GLU A 68 -2.36 -39.63 -10.02
C GLU A 68 -1.20 -40.47 -9.45
N GLU A 69 -0.85 -40.28 -8.17
CA GLU A 69 0.16 -41.11 -7.49
C GLU A 69 -0.27 -42.58 -7.35
N ARG A 70 -1.58 -42.83 -7.20
CA ARG A 70 -2.13 -44.20 -7.15
C ARG A 70 -2.15 -44.85 -8.52
N GLU A 71 -2.44 -44.08 -9.56
CA GLU A 71 -2.44 -44.54 -10.96
C GLU A 71 -1.01 -44.69 -11.52
N GLY A 72 -0.03 -44.05 -10.88
CA GLY A 72 1.38 -44.11 -11.27
C GLY A 72 1.77 -43.13 -12.37
N ASP A 73 0.93 -42.15 -12.69
CA ASP A 73 1.27 -41.09 -13.64
C ASP A 73 2.10 -39.99 -12.95
N TRP A 74 3.42 -40.21 -12.96
CA TRP A 74 4.38 -39.28 -12.40
C TRP A 74 4.48 -37.95 -13.16
N ARG A 75 4.03 -37.88 -14.42
CA ARG A 75 4.04 -36.63 -15.18
C ARG A 75 2.88 -35.74 -14.72
N ALA A 76 1.69 -36.30 -14.62
CA ALA A 76 0.52 -35.59 -14.10
C ALA A 76 0.73 -35.15 -12.65
N ALA A 77 1.24 -36.04 -11.78
CA ALA A 77 1.57 -35.72 -10.39
C ALA A 77 2.58 -34.56 -10.26
N ASN A 78 3.60 -34.51 -11.12
CA ASN A 78 4.57 -33.40 -11.11
C ASN A 78 3.99 -32.08 -11.62
N ALA A 79 3.04 -32.12 -12.57
CA ALA A 79 2.33 -30.92 -13.01
C ALA A 79 1.51 -30.34 -11.85
N ILE A 80 0.72 -31.19 -11.17
CA ILE A 80 -0.08 -30.77 -10.00
C ILE A 80 0.81 -30.19 -8.89
N ARG A 81 1.94 -30.84 -8.58
CA ARG A 81 2.88 -30.30 -7.57
C ARG A 81 3.43 -28.93 -7.93
N ARG A 82 3.61 -28.64 -9.23
CA ARG A 82 4.08 -27.33 -9.70
C ARG A 82 3.00 -26.27 -9.55
N ASP A 83 1.75 -26.61 -9.84
CA ASP A 83 0.62 -25.70 -9.68
C ASP A 83 0.39 -25.39 -8.19
N MET A 84 0.36 -26.41 -7.33
CA MET A 84 0.33 -26.22 -5.86
C MET A 84 1.48 -25.34 -5.32
N TRP A 85 2.65 -25.36 -5.97
CA TRP A 85 3.77 -24.49 -5.58
C TRP A 85 3.52 -23.04 -5.96
N ARG A 86 2.89 -22.78 -7.12
CA ARG A 86 2.50 -21.45 -7.59
C ARG A 86 1.41 -20.86 -6.70
N ASP A 87 0.34 -21.60 -6.44
CA ASP A 87 -0.73 -21.18 -5.54
C ASP A 87 -0.17 -20.82 -4.16
N ARG A 88 0.80 -21.59 -3.67
CA ARG A 88 1.49 -21.27 -2.40
C ARG A 88 2.30 -19.97 -2.48
N GLN A 89 2.91 -19.62 -3.61
CA GLN A 89 3.60 -18.33 -3.75
C GLN A 89 2.61 -17.18 -3.81
N ASP A 90 1.51 -17.34 -4.55
CA ASP A 90 0.48 -16.31 -4.71
C ASP A 90 -0.19 -16.01 -3.37
N MET A 91 -0.61 -17.03 -2.62
CA MET A 91 -1.06 -16.87 -1.23
C MET A 91 -0.07 -16.10 -0.35
N ARG A 92 1.24 -16.37 -0.47
CA ARG A 92 2.25 -15.68 0.35
C ARG A 92 2.36 -14.20 0.00
N LYS A 93 2.11 -13.85 -1.26
CA LYS A 93 2.07 -12.47 -1.72
C LYS A 93 0.82 -11.79 -1.15
N ASP A 94 -0.35 -12.39 -1.30
CA ASP A 94 -1.61 -11.85 -0.77
C ASP A 94 -1.56 -11.67 0.74
N TYR A 95 -0.97 -12.62 1.48
CA TYR A 95 -0.77 -12.46 2.93
C TYR A 95 0.13 -11.27 3.28
N ARG A 96 1.12 -10.95 2.44
CA ARG A 96 2.01 -9.81 2.64
C ARG A 96 1.30 -8.50 2.32
N ASP A 97 0.47 -8.48 1.29
CA ASP A 97 -0.30 -7.31 0.88
C ASP A 97 -1.37 -6.99 1.95
N VAL A 98 -2.13 -7.99 2.42
CA VAL A 98 -3.01 -7.87 3.61
C VAL A 98 -2.26 -7.33 4.84
N TYR A 99 -1.02 -7.73 5.08
CA TYR A 99 -0.25 -7.23 6.21
C TYR A 99 0.12 -5.75 6.04
N ARG A 100 0.46 -5.32 4.82
CA ARG A 100 0.76 -3.94 4.48
C ARG A 100 -0.47 -3.05 4.65
N ASP A 101 -1.60 -3.42 4.05
CA ASP A 101 -2.85 -2.66 4.16
C ASP A 101 -3.28 -2.50 5.64
N ASN A 102 -3.10 -3.55 6.45
CA ASN A 102 -3.40 -3.46 7.88
C ASN A 102 -2.48 -2.50 8.64
N ARG A 103 -1.24 -2.30 8.17
CA ARG A 103 -0.31 -1.33 8.74
C ARG A 103 -0.69 0.09 8.30
N ASP A 104 -1.03 0.27 7.04
CA ASP A 104 -1.35 1.58 6.47
C ASP A 104 -2.66 2.11 7.08
N ILE A 105 -3.71 1.29 7.13
CA ILE A 105 -4.95 1.58 7.91
C ILE A 105 -4.67 2.00 9.37
N ARG A 106 -3.65 1.41 10.02
CA ARG A 106 -3.30 1.78 11.40
C ARG A 106 -2.60 3.14 11.47
N SER A 107 -1.74 3.44 10.50
CA SER A 107 -1.07 4.74 10.39
C SER A 107 -2.09 5.84 10.16
N ASP A 108 -2.92 5.70 9.12
CA ASP A 108 -3.93 6.70 8.74
C ASP A 108 -4.91 6.96 9.89
N ARG A 109 -5.29 5.91 10.63
CA ARG A 109 -6.11 6.07 11.84
C ARG A 109 -5.41 6.83 12.96
N SER A 110 -4.09 6.68 13.10
CA SER A 110 -3.30 7.43 14.07
C SER A 110 -3.18 8.90 13.66
N ASP A 111 -2.94 9.16 12.37
CA ASP A 111 -2.75 10.50 11.84
C ASP A 111 -4.07 11.29 11.89
N LEU A 112 -5.18 10.67 11.46
CA LEU A 112 -6.51 11.22 11.69
C LEU A 112 -6.74 11.61 13.15
N ARG A 113 -6.36 10.75 14.12
CA ARG A 113 -6.54 11.05 15.56
C ARG A 113 -5.71 12.25 16.03
N ARG A 114 -4.50 12.43 15.50
CA ARG A 114 -3.63 13.58 15.82
C ARG A 114 -4.20 14.86 15.24
N ASP A 115 -4.64 14.84 13.98
CA ASP A 115 -5.29 15.99 13.33
C ASP A 115 -6.58 16.42 14.04
N TRP A 116 -7.28 15.48 14.67
CA TRP A 116 -8.42 15.79 15.54
C TRP A 116 -8.01 16.48 16.84
N HIS A 117 -6.84 16.14 17.41
CA HIS A 117 -6.34 16.73 18.64
C HIS A 117 -5.78 18.14 18.43
N ASP A 118 -5.07 18.37 17.32
CA ASP A 118 -4.46 19.68 17.00
C ASP A 118 -5.50 20.78 16.69
N ARG A 119 -6.77 20.40 16.49
CA ARG A 119 -7.87 21.32 16.17
C ARG A 119 -8.59 21.89 17.41
N TYR A 120 -8.30 21.42 18.62
CA TYR A 120 -8.97 21.82 19.87
C TYR A 120 -7.96 22.24 20.94
#